data_AF-A0A970QDB5-F1
#
_entry.id   AF-A0A970QDB5-F1
#
_cell.length_a   1.000
_cell.length_b   1.000
_cell.length_c   1.000
_cell.angle_alpha   90.00
_cell.angle_beta   90.00
_cell.angle_gamma   90.00
#
_symmetry.space_group_name_H-M   'P 1'
#
loop_
_entity.id
_entity.type
_entity.pdbx_description
1 polymer ?
#
loop_
_entity_poly.entity_id
_entity_poly.type
_entity_poly.pdbx_seq_one_letter_code
_entity_poly.pdbx_strand_id
1 'polypeptide(L)' 'MIHIPYLVIMSTLVVAIAGLSIPSLFWPKCPHCGRRTWVAKEECSHCGSYLPDDLDL' A
#
# COMPACT_ATOMS: atom_id res chain seq x y z
N MET A 1 8.12 8.39 -36.08
CA MET A 1 6.94 9.17 -35.66
C MET A 1 6.47 8.58 -34.35
N ILE A 2 6.79 9.20 -33.22
CA ILE A 2 6.34 8.69 -31.92
C ILE A 2 4.82 8.84 -31.87
N HIS A 3 4.12 7.74 -31.61
CA HIS A 3 2.67 7.77 -31.48
C HIS A 3 2.35 8.43 -30.14
N ILE A 4 2.23 9.75 -30.13
CA ILE A 4 1.76 10.54 -28.96
C ILE A 4 0.58 9.87 -28.22
N PRO A 5 -0.45 9.31 -28.90
CA PRO A 5 -1.52 8.60 -28.17
C PRO A 5 -1.02 7.39 -27.39
N TYR A 6 -0.02 6.67 -27.89
CA TYR A 6 0.57 5.51 -27.20
C TYR A 6 1.27 5.91 -25.91
N LEU A 7 2.03 7.02 -25.91
CA LEU A 7 2.72 7.51 -24.71
C LEU A 7 1.73 7.96 -23.63
N VAL A 8 0.63 8.60 -24.02
CA VAL A 8 -0.42 8.99 -23.09
C VAL A 8 -1.05 7.74 -22.47
N ILE A 9 -1.47 6.76 -23.29
CA ILE A 9 -2.09 5.52 -22.80
C ILE A 9 -1.17 4.78 -21.82
N MET A 10 0.11 4.64 -22.16
CA MET A 10 1.08 3.97 -21.30
C MET A 10 1.30 4.71 -19.98
N SER A 11 1.42 6.05 -20.02
CA SER A 11 1.56 6.87 -18.81
C SER A 11 0.35 6.74 -17.89
N THR A 12 -0.87 6.83 -18.45
CA THR A 12 -2.10 6.68 -17.66
C THR A 12 -2.21 5.30 -17.04
N LEU A 13 -1.84 4.24 -17.77
CA LEU A 13 -1.81 2.88 -17.25
C LEU A 13 -0.85 2.73 -16.07
N VAL A 14 0.37 3.27 -16.19
CA VAL A 14 1.37 3.21 -15.13
C VAL A 14 0.88 3.92 -13.86
N VAL A 15 0.30 5.11 -13.99
CA VAL A 15 -0.24 5.86 -12.84
C VAL A 15 -1.42 5.14 -12.21
N ALA A 16 -2.32 4.56 -13.02
CA ALA A 16 -3.46 3.80 -12.52
C ALA A 16 -3.01 2.55 -11.74
N ILE A 17 -2.05 1.79 -12.25
CA ILE A 17 -1.51 0.61 -11.56
C ILE A 17 -0.80 1.02 -10.27
N ALA A 18 0.05 2.05 -10.30
CA ALA A 18 0.71 2.56 -9.11
C ALA A 18 -0.30 3.01 -8.04
N GLY A 19 -1.33 3.76 -8.44
CA GLY A 19 -2.39 4.21 -7.54
C GLY A 19 -3.25 3.08 -6.96
N LEU A 20 -3.39 1.96 -7.66
CA LEU A 20 -4.13 0.78 -7.16
C LEU A 20 -3.27 -0.13 -6.28
N SER A 21 -1.96 -0.17 -6.48
CA SER A 21 -1.04 -1.03 -5.71
C SER A 21 -0.66 -0.46 -4.34
N ILE A 22 -0.57 0.86 -4.19
CA ILE A 22 -0.15 1.51 -2.94
C ILE A 22 -1.18 1.45 -1.78
N PRO A 23 -2.52 1.55 -1.98
CA PRO A 23 -3.46 1.67 -0.86
C PRO A 23 -3.68 0.39 -0.05
N SER A 24 -3.31 -0.78 -0.58
CA SER A 24 -3.49 -2.06 0.13
C SER A 24 -2.55 -2.22 1.31
N LEU A 25 -1.41 -1.51 1.31
CA LEU A 25 -0.40 -1.61 2.34
C LEU A 25 -0.59 -0.63 3.49
N PHE A 26 -1.53 0.31 3.43
CA PHE A 26 -1.74 1.27 4.54
C PHE A 26 -2.67 0.73 5.65
N TRP A 27 -3.37 -0.39 5.42
CA TRP A 27 -4.30 -0.98 6.38
C TRP A 27 -4.17 -2.51 6.54
N PRO A 28 -3.01 -3.05 6.92
CA PRO A 28 -2.91 -4.40 7.40
C PRO A 28 -3.72 -4.53 8.69
N LYS A 29 -4.33 -5.69 8.82
CA LYS A 29 -5.02 -6.08 10.05
C LYS A 29 -3.94 -6.54 11.03
N CYS A 30 -3.98 -6.05 12.26
CA CYS A 30 -3.11 -6.55 13.30
C CYS A 30 -3.35 -8.06 13.49
N PRO A 31 -2.30 -8.90 13.46
CA PRO A 31 -2.43 -10.35 13.61
C PRO A 31 -2.93 -10.78 15.00
N HIS A 32 -2.76 -9.93 16.02
CA HIS A 32 -3.16 -10.22 17.40
C HIS A 32 -4.61 -9.84 17.72
N CYS A 33 -5.07 -8.66 17.28
CA CYS A 33 -6.41 -8.16 17.61
C CYS A 33 -7.39 -8.14 16.43
N GLY A 34 -6.91 -8.40 15.20
CA GLY A 34 -7.72 -8.41 13.98
C GLY A 34 -8.24 -7.03 13.54
N ARG A 35 -7.88 -5.94 14.24
CA ARG A 35 -8.29 -4.58 13.90
C ARG A 35 -7.37 -3.98 12.82
N ARG A 36 -7.94 -3.12 11.98
CA ARG A 36 -7.18 -2.32 11.01
C ARG A 36 -6.36 -1.28 11.77
N THR A 37 -5.05 -1.32 11.59
CA THR A 37 -4.12 -0.35 12.18
C THR A 37 -3.36 0.33 11.04
N TRP A 38 -2.77 1.48 11.33
CA TRP A 38 -1.98 2.23 10.37
C TRP A 38 -0.54 1.68 10.39
N VAL A 39 0.02 1.37 9.21
CA VAL A 39 1.31 0.64 9.11
C VAL A 39 2.49 1.35 9.67
N ALA A 40 2.55 2.67 9.56
CA ALA A 40 3.69 3.42 10.03
C ALA A 40 3.68 3.63 11.57
N LYS A 41 3.17 2.64 12.31
CA LYS A 41 3.27 2.55 13.76
C LYS A 41 3.73 1.15 14.15
N GLU A 42 4.88 1.08 14.80
CA GLU A 42 5.53 -0.15 15.30
C GLU A 42 4.68 -0.91 16.33
N GLU A 43 3.66 -0.25 16.90
CA GLU A 43 2.78 -0.81 17.93
C GLU A 43 1.30 -0.58 17.60
N CYS A 44 0.49 -1.62 17.83
CA CYS A 44 -0.95 -1.49 17.70
C CYS A 44 -1.50 -0.53 18.77
N SER A 45 -2.18 0.53 18.34
CA SER A 45 -2.82 1.50 19.25
C SER A 45 -3.95 0.92 20.12
N HIS A 46 -4.44 -0.29 19.81
CA HIS A 46 -5.53 -0.94 20.55
C HIS A 46 -5.02 -1.99 21.54
N CYS A 47 -4.24 -2.96 21.06
CA CYS A 47 -3.78 -4.07 21.89
C CYS A 47 -2.36 -3.89 22.43
N GLY A 48 -1.61 -2.87 21.99
CA GLY A 48 -0.24 -2.62 22.43
C GLY A 48 0.77 -3.71 22.01
N SER A 49 0.37 -4.63 21.14
CA SER A 49 1.28 -5.64 20.58
C SER A 49 2.16 -5.00 19.51
N TYR A 50 3.44 -5.38 19.50
CA TYR A 50 4.39 -5.03 18.44
C TYR A 50 3.88 -5.57 17.10
N LEU A 51 3.76 -4.70 16.09
CA LEU A 51 3.46 -5.11 14.72
C LEU A 51 4.79 -5.24 13.99
N PRO A 52 5.20 -6.44 13.56
CA PRO A 52 6.27 -6.55 12.58
C PRO A 52 5.80 -5.81 11.32
N ASP A 53 6.57 -4.83 10.90
CA ASP A 53 6.36 -4.16 9.62
C ASP A 53 6.66 -5.20 8.54
N ASP A 54 5.64 -5.68 7.83
CA ASP A 54 5.81 -6.63 6.72
C ASP A 54 6.35 -5.89 5.47
N LEU A 55 7.38 -5.06 5.67
CA LEU A 55 8.07 -4.27 4.63
C LEU A 55 9.54 -4.65 4.51
N ASP A 56 9.86 -5.93 4.69
CA ASP A 56 11.15 -6.53 4.33
C ASP A 56 10.97 -7.43 3.09
N LEU A 57 10.62 -6.84 1.94
CA LEU A 57 10.78 -7.47 0.62
C LEU A 57 11.31 -6.50 -0.44
#